data_AF-A0A7V3KX67-F1
#
_entry.id   AF-A0A7V3KX67-F1
#
_cell.length_a   1.000
_cell.length_b   1.000
_cell.length_c   1.000
_cell.angle_alpha   90.00
_cell.angle_beta   90.00
_cell.angle_gamma   90.00
#
_symmetry.space_group_name_H-M   'P 1'
#
loop_
_entity.id
_entity.type
_entity.pdbx_description
1 polymer ?
#
loop_
_entity_poly.entity_id
_entity_poly.type
_entity_poly.pdbx_seq_one_letter_code
_entity_poly.pdbx_strand_id
1 'polypeptide(L)' 'MNVGDKVKFLFAGEEKEGVVVKVFPKKVYLKVDFPRHPGKIVIRSIAELEGKINKEKKKEK' A
#
# COMPACT_ATOMS: atom_id res chain seq x y z
N MET A 1 -7.95 -6.25 -6.97
CA MET A 1 -6.72 -5.55 -7.41
C MET A 1 -6.06 -6.39 -8.48
N ASN A 2 -5.67 -5.79 -9.60
CA ASN A 2 -4.98 -6.43 -10.73
C ASN A 2 -3.52 -5.94 -10.80
N VAL A 3 -2.67 -6.68 -11.52
CA VAL A 3 -1.29 -6.24 -11.79
C VAL A 3 -1.32 -5.04 -12.74
N GLY A 4 -0.62 -3.97 -12.39
CA GLY A 4 -0.62 -2.69 -13.09
C GLY A 4 -1.50 -1.61 -12.45
N ASP A 5 -2.36 -1.97 -11.50
CA ASP A 5 -3.19 -1.00 -10.79
C ASP A 5 -2.34 -0.09 -9.90
N LYS A 6 -2.71 1.20 -9.88
CA LYS A 6 -2.17 2.17 -8.93
C LYS A 6 -3.02 2.17 -7.67
N VAL A 7 -2.40 1.95 -6.53
CA VAL A 7 -3.05 1.89 -5.22
C VAL A 7 -2.41 2.92 -4.30
N LYS A 8 -3.25 3.74 -3.66
CA LYS A 8 -2.83 4.62 -2.57
C LYS A 8 -2.94 3.86 -1.26
N PHE A 9 -1.90 3.92 -0.44
CA PHE A 9 -1.87 3.27 0.86
C PHE A 9 -1.09 4.11 1.86
N LEU A 10 -1.45 3.98 3.14
CA LEU A 10 -0.73 4.64 4.23
C LEU A 10 0.57 3.88 4.53
N PHE A 11 1.69 4.59 4.48
CA PHE A 11 3.01 4.07 4.81
C PHE A 11 3.76 5.07 5.67
N ALA A 12 4.14 4.65 6.88
CA ALA A 12 4.82 5.50 7.86
C ALA A 12 4.06 6.80 8.21
N GLY A 13 2.72 6.78 8.18
CA GLY A 13 1.88 7.94 8.49
C GLY A 13 1.66 8.89 7.32
N GLU A 14 2.24 8.62 6.16
CA GLU A 14 2.01 9.37 4.92
C GLU A 14 1.25 8.51 3.91
N GLU A 15 0.42 9.14 3.08
CA GLU A 15 -0.15 8.47 1.91
C GLU A 15 0.93 8.33 0.84
N LYS A 16 1.13 7.12 0.34
CA LYS A 16 2.03 6.83 -0.79
C LYS A 16 1.24 6.17 -1.90
N GLU A 17 1.67 6.40 -3.13
CA GLU A 17 1.16 5.73 -4.32
C GLU A 17 2.11 4.59 -4.69
N GLY A 18 1.56 3.41 -4.94
CA GLY A 18 2.31 2.25 -5.41
C GLY A 18 1.61 1.56 -6.57
N VAL A 19 2.37 0.92 -7.44
CA VAL A 19 1.86 0.12 -8.56
C VAL A 19 1.89 -1.35 -8.17
N VAL A 20 0.78 -2.06 -8.34
CA VAL A 20 0.72 -3.50 -8.10
C VAL A 20 1.57 -4.23 -9.15
N VAL A 21 2.61 -4.93 -8.71
CA VAL A 21 3.46 -5.75 -9.60
C VAL A 21 3.06 -7.22 -9.53
N LYS A 22 2.59 -7.68 -8.36
CA LYS A 22 2.18 -9.07 -8.18
C LYS A 22 1.06 -9.17 -7.16
N VAL A 23 0.06 -9.97 -7.47
CA VAL A 23 -1.07 -10.27 -6.58
C VAL A 23 -0.98 -11.74 -6.20
N PHE A 24 -1.02 -12.00 -4.91
CA PHE A 24 -1.19 -13.32 -4.33
C PHE A 24 -2.51 -13.37 -3.57
N PRO A 25 -3.07 -14.56 -3.31
CA PRO A 25 -4.36 -14.67 -2.61
C PRO A 25 -4.44 -13.97 -1.24
N LYS A 26 -3.30 -13.79 -0.54
CA LYS A 26 -3.24 -13.14 0.78
C LYS A 26 -2.47 -11.82 0.81
N LYS A 27 -1.60 -11.58 -0.18
CA LYS A 27 -0.62 -10.48 -0.18
C LYS A 27 -0.50 -9.85 -1.55
N VAL A 28 -0.15 -8.58 -1.58
CA VAL A 28 0.12 -7.79 -2.79
C VAL A 28 1.51 -7.21 -2.70
N TYR A 29 2.20 -7.23 -3.83
CA TYR A 29 3.51 -6.64 -4.00
C TYR A 29 3.31 -5.33 -4.76
N LEU A 30 3.64 -4.23 -4.08
CA LEU A 30 3.50 -2.88 -4.57
C LEU A 30 4.90 -2.35 -4.87
N LYS A 31 5.14 -1.90 -6.10
CA LYS A 31 6.33 -1.13 -6.45
C LYS A 31 6.04 0.33 -6.16
N VAL A 32 6.91 0.95 -5.36
CA VAL A 32 6.75 2.31 -4.87
C VAL A 32 8.04 3.07 -5.16
N ASP A 33 7.90 4.26 -5.73
CA ASP A 33 9.01 5.19 -5.87
C ASP A 33 9.13 6.04 -4.60
N PHE A 34 10.06 5.67 -3.72
CA PHE A 34 10.44 6.53 -2.61
C PHE A 34 11.55 7.49 -3.05
N PRO A 35 11.59 8.73 -2.54
CA PRO A 35 12.61 9.72 -2.92
C PRO A 35 14.06 9.23 -2.80
N ARG A 36 14.33 8.37 -1.80
CA ARG A 36 15.66 7.77 -1.55
C ARG A 36 15.80 6.32 -2.02
N HIS A 37 14.70 5.69 -2.42
CA HIS A 37 14.65 4.29 -2.82
C HIS A 37 13.64 4.10 -3.96
N PRO A 38 14.00 4.50 -5.19
CA PRO A 38 13.14 4.33 -6.34
C PRO A 38 12.91 2.83 -6.62
N GLY A 39 11.70 2.49 -7.03
CA GLY A 39 11.29 1.13 -7.39
C GLY A 39 11.29 0.12 -6.24
N LYS A 40 11.28 0.54 -4.98
CA LYS A 40 11.25 -0.37 -3.84
C LYS A 40 9.95 -1.19 -3.82
N ILE A 41 10.07 -2.48 -3.53
CA ILE A 41 8.91 -3.37 -3.43
C ILE A 41 8.45 -3.42 -1.96
N VAL A 42 7.19 -3.06 -1.74
CA VAL A 42 6.50 -3.15 -0.46
C VAL A 42 5.49 -4.29 -0.55
N ILE A 43 5.55 -5.22 0.39
CA ILE A 43 4.61 -6.34 0.48
C ILE A 43 3.56 -5.98 1.53
N ARG A 44 2.28 -5.96 1.13
CA ARG A 44 1.15 -5.73 2.03
C ARG A 44 0.14 -6.86 1.96
N SER A 45 -0.63 -7.06 3.02
CA SER A 45 -1.72 -8.02 3.03
C SER A 45 -2.95 -7.41 2.35
N ILE A 46 -3.69 -8.20 1.58
CA ILE A 46 -4.93 -7.74 0.92
C ILE A 46 -5.92 -7.23 1.97
N ALA A 47 -6.05 -7.94 3.11
CA ALA A 47 -6.94 -7.55 4.20
C ALA A 47 -6.64 -6.16 4.79
N GLU A 48 -5.38 -5.72 4.74
CA GLU A 48 -4.97 -4.40 5.23
C GLU A 48 -5.32 -3.30 4.21
N LEU A 49 -5.21 -3.62 2.91
CA LEU A 49 -5.52 -2.71 1.81
C LEU A 49 -7.03 -2.57 1.55
N GLU A 50 -7.81 -3.64 1.66
CA GLU A 50 -9.27 -3.63 1.49
C GLU A 50 -10.02 -3.11 2.73
N GLY A 51 -9.31 -2.63 3.75
CA GLY A 51 -9.93 -1.91 4.85
C GLY A 51 -10.60 -2.77 5.92
N LYS A 52 -10.04 -3.95 6.26
CA LYS A 52 -10.42 -4.66 7.50
C LYS A 52 -9.68 -4.16 8.74
N ILE A 53 -8.87 -3.11 8.65
CA ILE A 53 -8.29 -2.43 9.81
C ILE A 53 -8.45 -0.91 9.67
N ASN A 54 -9.51 -0.44 10.30
CA ASN A 54 -9.70 0.89 10.89
C ASN A 54 -9.31 2.15 10.08
N LYS A 55 -10.36 2.81 9.58
CA LYS A 55 -10.45 4.27 9.40
C LYS A 55 -10.35 5.09 10.71
N GLU A 56 -9.95 4.48 11.82
CA GLU A 56 -9.79 5.16 13.10
C GLU A 56 -8.32 5.16 13.52
N LYS A 57 -7.60 6.23 13.18
CA LYS A 57 -6.76 6.93 14.15
C LYS A 57 -6.36 8.33 13.69
N LYS A 58 -6.92 9.28 14.46
CA LYS A 58 -6.46 10.64 14.76
C LYS A 58 -6.80 11.77 13.76
N LYS A 59 -7.90 12.46 14.08
CA LYS A 59 -7.81 13.90 14.42
C LYS A 59 -8.52 14.14 15.77
N GLU A 60 -7.73 14.12 16.83
CA GLU A 60 -8.03 14.88 18.04
C GLU A 60 -6.72 15.49 18.50
N LYS A 61 -6.59 16.79 18.26
CA LYS A 61 -5.86 17.74 19.10
C LYS A 61 -6.42 19.13 18.86
#